data_AF-A0A640MI59-F1
#
_entry.id   AF-A0A640MI59-F1
#
_cell.length_a   1.000
_cell.length_b   1.000
_cell.length_c   1.000
_cell.angle_alpha   90.00
_cell.angle_beta   90.00
_cell.angle_gamma   90.00
#
_symmetry.space_group_name_H-M   'P 1'
#
loop_
_entity.id
_entity.type
_entity.pdbx_description
1 polymer ?
#
loop_
_entity_poly.entity_id
_entity_poly.type
_entity_poly.pdbx_seq_one_letter_code
_entity_poly.pdbx_strand_id
1 'polypeptide(L)' 'MTDERFEIDSPQEAMKYGLTVVIITDKITGVQYLCVTTDGSGTNVTPLLDSNGQPMIKKNDE' A
#
# COMPACT_ATOMS: atom_id res chain seq x y z
N MET A 1 -9.53 -12.33 18.39
CA MET A 1 -8.62 -11.33 17.82
C MET A 1 -8.62 -11.57 16.33
N THR A 2 -9.09 -10.61 15.54
CA THR A 2 -8.98 -10.66 14.08
C THR A 2 -7.50 -10.53 13.73
N ASP A 3 -6.90 -11.58 13.17
CA ASP A 3 -5.58 -11.47 12.56
C ASP A 3 -5.64 -10.32 11.55
N GLU A 4 -4.89 -9.24 11.80
CA GLU A 4 -4.87 -8.09 10.91
C GLU A 4 -4.38 -8.57 9.55
N ARG A 5 -5.22 -8.57 8.51
CA ARG A 5 -4.88 -9.13 7.20
C ARG A 5 -3.81 -8.32 6.47
N PHE A 6 -3.76 -7.01 6.72
CA PHE A 6 -2.90 -6.08 6.00
C PHE A 6 -1.76 -5.58 6.87
N GLU A 7 -0.56 -5.54 6.31
CA GLU A 7 0.59 -4.84 6.87
C GLU A 7 0.72 -3.47 6.18
N ILE A 8 1.05 -2.43 6.95
CA ILE A 8 1.27 -1.08 6.42
C ILE A 8 2.77 -0.77 6.52
N ASP A 9 3.42 -0.60 5.37
CA ASP A 9 4.78 -0.09 5.34
C ASP A 9 4.76 1.42 5.64
N SER A 10 5.78 1.94 6.33
CA SER A 10 5.76 3.29 6.91
C SER A 10 5.27 4.38 5.95
N PRO A 11 4.33 5.24 6.39
CA PRO A 11 3.79 6.31 5.54
C PRO A 11 4.89 7.26 5.07
N GLN A 12 4.90 7.52 3.77
CA GLN A 12 5.53 8.71 3.22
C GLN A 12 4.51 9.83 3.28
N GLU A 13 4.65 10.71 4.27
CA GLU A 13 3.88 11.94 4.32
C GLU A 13 4.48 12.95 3.34
N ALA A 14 3.77 13.20 2.24
CA ALA A 14 4.07 14.31 1.35
C ALA A 14 3.36 15.56 1.90
N MET A 15 3.84 16.05 3.05
CA MET A 15 3.24 17.16 3.83
C MET A 15 2.96 18.42 2.99
N LYS A 16 3.69 18.63 1.90
CA LYS A 16 3.51 19.78 0.99
C LYS A 16 2.13 19.82 0.32
N TYR A 17 1.39 18.71 0.27
CA TYR A 17 0.13 18.60 -0.46
C TYR A 17 -1.04 18.03 0.37
N GLY A 18 -0.88 17.83 1.69
CA GLY A 18 -1.91 17.17 2.51
C GLY A 18 -2.16 15.71 2.07
N LEU A 19 -1.09 15.05 1.64
CA LEU A 19 -1.11 13.69 1.10
C LEU A 19 -0.39 12.73 2.04
N THR A 20 -1.10 11.66 2.40
CA THR A 20 -0.51 10.49 3.05
C THR A 20 -0.42 9.36 2.05
N VAL A 21 0.79 8.87 1.80
CA VAL A 21 1.05 7.75 0.90
C VAL A 21 1.58 6.58 1.72
N VAL A 22 0.91 5.43 1.66
CA VAL A 22 1.38 4.19 2.29
C VAL A 22 1.39 3.07 1.26
N ILE A 23 2.28 2.10 1.45
CA ILE A 23 2.16 0.79 0.82
C ILE A 23 1.49 -0.15 1.82
N ILE A 24 0.43 -0.82 1.37
CA ILE A 24 -0.21 -1.87 2.16
C ILE A 24 0.02 -3.22 1.48
N THR A 25 0.32 -4.24 2.29
CA THR A 25 0.55 -5.61 1.82
C THR A 25 -0.53 -6.53 2.36
N ASP A 26 -1.22 -7.26 1.49
CA ASP A 26 -2.11 -8.36 1.90
C ASP A 26 -1.28 -9.58 2.32
N LYS A 27 -1.27 -9.92 3.60
CA LYS A 27 -0.47 -11.05 4.10
C LYS A 27 -0.93 -12.42 3.60
N ILE A 28 -2.14 -12.53 3.03
CA ILE A 28 -2.65 -13.79 2.46
C ILE A 28 -2.14 -14.00 1.04
N THR A 29 -2.13 -12.94 0.22
CA THR A 29 -1.78 -13.03 -1.20
C THR A 29 -0.37 -12.53 -1.51
N GLY A 30 0.23 -11.77 -0.60
CA GLY A 30 1.50 -11.07 -0.78
C GLY A 30 1.40 -9.82 -1.67
N VAL A 31 0.22 -9.51 -2.22
CA VAL A 31 0.04 -8.37 -3.14
C VAL A 31 0.23 -7.05 -2.41
N GLN A 32 0.98 -6.14 -3.04
CA GLN A 32 1.19 -4.79 -2.56
C GLN A 32 0.27 -3.78 -3.26
N TYR A 33 -0.19 -2.79 -2.51
CA TYR A 33 -1.05 -1.71 -3.01
C TYR A 33 -0.49 -0.35 -2.60
N LEU A 34 -0.52 0.60 -3.53
CA LEU A 34 -0.36 2.02 -3.23
C LEU A 34 -1.69 2.56 -2.71
N CYS A 35 -1.67 3.07 -1.48
CA CYS A 35 -2.81 3.74 -0.87
C CYS A 35 -2.46 5.21 -0.66
N VAL A 36 -3.27 6.10 -1.25
CA VAL A 36 -3.11 7.55 -1.17
C VAL A 36 -4.35 8.14 -0.52
N THR A 37 -4.16 8.79 0.62
CA THR A 37 -5.21 9.55 1.29
C THR A 37 -4.91 11.03 1.19
N THR A 38 -5.94 11.79 0.83
CA THR A 38 -5.96 13.25 0.83
C THR A 38 -6.81 13.74 1.98
N ASP A 39 -6.32 14.69 2.75
CA ASP A 39 -7.09 15.27 3.86
C ASP A 39 -8.41 15.88 3.35
N GLY A 40 -9.53 15.25 3.75
CA GLY A 40 -10.88 15.73 3.42
C GLY A 40 -11.46 15.32 2.06
N SER A 41 -10.71 14.63 1.19
CA SER A 41 -11.21 14.22 -0.14
C SER A 41 -11.23 12.70 -0.41
N GLY A 42 -10.77 11.89 0.55
CA GLY A 42 -10.92 10.43 0.53
C GLY A 42 -9.62 9.66 0.27
N THR A 43 -9.77 8.36 0.06
CA THR A 43 -8.66 7.39 -0.08
C THR A 43 -8.76 6.66 -1.41
N ASN A 44 -7.64 6.59 -2.12
CA ASN A 44 -7.48 5.87 -3.38
C ASN A 44 -6.54 4.69 -3.18
N VAL A 45 -6.83 3.56 -3.82
CA VAL A 45 -6.03 2.33 -3.73
C VAL A 45 -5.82 1.74 -5.12
N THR A 46 -4.59 1.38 -5.45
CA THR A 46 -4.24 0.66 -6.69
C THR A 46 -3.19 -0.42 -6.40
N PRO A 47 -3.25 -1.61 -7.01
CA PRO A 47 -2.15 -2.57 -6.92
C PRO A 47 -0.87 -1.95 -7.51
N LEU A 48 0.26 -2.23 -6.89
CA LEU A 48 1.55 -2.01 -7.52
C LEU A 48 1.75 -3.08 -8.59
N LEU A 49 2.26 -2.69 -9.76
CA LEU A 49 2.46 -3.60 -10.89
C LEU A 49 3.95 -3.72 -11.23
N ASP A 50 4.36 -4.91 -11.64
CA ASP A 50 5.69 -5.16 -12.19
C ASP A 50 5.80 -4.70 -13.66
N SER A 51 6.96 -4.90 -14.28
CA SER A 51 7.19 -4.51 -15.68
C SER A 51 6.35 -5.30 -16.71
N ASN A 52 5.71 -6.39 -16.29
CA ASN A 52 4.82 -7.20 -17.13
C ASN A 52 3.34 -6.86 -16.89
N GLY A 53 3.04 -5.88 -16.02
CA GLY A 53 1.68 -5.51 -15.65
C GLY A 53 1.01 -6.46 -14.65
N GLN A 54 1.78 -7.32 -13.99
CA GLN A 54 1.27 -8.24 -12.96
C GLN A 54 1.37 -7.59 -11.57
N PRO A 55 0.48 -7.93 -10.62
CA PRO A 55 0.59 -7.44 -9.26
C PRO A 55 1.95 -7.77 -8.64
N MET A 56 2.61 -6.77 -8.05
CA MET A 56 3.84 -6.97 -7.29
C MET A 56 3.54 -7.75 -6.01
N ILE A 57 4.36 -8.77 -5.76
CA ILE A 57 4.33 -9.60 -4.56
C ILE A 57 5.50 -9.19 -3.66
N LYS A 58 5.25 -8.92 -2.37
CA LYS A 58 6.30 -8.65 -1.37
C LYS A 58 7.20 -9.89 -1.31
N LYS A 59 8.46 -9.74 -1.75
CA LYS A 59 9.47 -10.77 -1.53
C LYS A 59 9.81 -10.76 -0.04
N ASN A 60 9.76 -11.92 0.59
CA ASN A 60 10.38 -12.07 1.90
C ASN A 60 11.89 -11.97 1.64
N ASP A 61 12.56 -11.03 2.29
CA ASP A 61 14.02 -11.00 2.31
C ASP A 61 14.47 -12.30 3.00
N GLU A 62 15.15 -13.19 2.26
CA GLU A 62 15.74 -14.44 2.79
C GLU A 62 16.91 -14.16 3.74
#